data_AF-A0A1I3XQW4-F1
#
_entry.id   AF-A0A1I3XQW4-F1
#
_cell.length_a   1.000
_cell.length_b   1.000
_cell.length_c   1.000
_cell.angle_alpha   90.00
_cell.angle_beta   90.00
_cell.angle_gamma   90.00
#
_symmetry.space_group_name_H-M   'P 1'
#
loop_
_entity.id
_entity.type
_entity.pdbx_description
1 polymer ?
#
loop_
_entity_poly.entity_id
_entity_poly.type
_entity_poly.pdbx_seq_one_letter_code
_entity_poly.pdbx_strand_id
1 'polypeptide(L)'
;MSKKSQSQTRAKVAENHCGLLMRELQRKLPQQCFLECYQQDFQLYGRILKQQLKDTDKIYFLHEPQVYCVAKGESRKQYEYGSKASIACTARSNIIVGVVSHLQNLHGGRTLPEISSMLRLRVAR
;
A
#
# COMPACT_ATOMS: atom_id res chain seq x y z
N MET A 1 -15.09 -25.29 18.20
CA MET A 1 -15.05 -24.31 17.09
C MET A 1 -13.77 -24.51 16.27
N SER A 2 -13.83 -24.41 14.94
CA SER A 2 -12.65 -24.57 14.06
C SER A 2 -11.69 -23.37 14.17
N LYS A 3 -10.37 -23.59 14.01
CA LYS A 3 -9.33 -22.53 14.02
C LYS A 3 -9.67 -21.36 13.07
N LYS A 4 -10.30 -21.66 11.94
CA LYS A 4 -10.74 -20.64 10.96
C LYS A 4 -11.85 -19.74 11.52
N SER A 5 -12.83 -20.31 12.22
CA SER A 5 -13.91 -19.53 12.85
C SER A 5 -13.39 -18.64 13.99
N GLN A 6 -12.45 -19.14 14.81
CA GLN A 6 -11.84 -18.35 15.88
C GLN A 6 -11.06 -17.15 15.34
N SER A 7 -10.31 -17.32 14.24
CA SER A 7 -9.59 -16.21 13.58
C SER A 7 -10.55 -15.11 13.10
N GLN A 8 -11.65 -15.50 12.46
CA GLN A 8 -12.67 -14.56 11.99
C GLN A 8 -13.34 -13.79 13.13
N THR A 9 -13.68 -14.47 14.23
CA THR A 9 -14.22 -13.81 15.43
C THR A 9 -13.23 -12.79 16.01
N ARG A 10 -11.93 -13.13 16.10
CA ARG A 10 -10.90 -12.22 16.62
C ARG A 10 -10.72 -10.98 15.74
N ALA A 11 -10.72 -11.16 14.41
CA ALA A 11 -10.68 -10.05 13.46
C ALA A 11 -11.87 -9.10 13.67
N LYS A 12 -13.09 -9.65 13.82
CA LYS A 12 -14.29 -8.85 14.08
C LYS A 12 -14.23 -8.07 15.38
N VAL A 13 -13.70 -8.67 16.44
CA VAL A 13 -13.49 -7.98 17.73
C VAL A 13 -12.50 -6.83 17.58
N ALA A 14 -11.38 -7.04 16.87
CA ALA A 14 -10.40 -6.00 16.61
C ALA A 14 -10.98 -4.83 15.81
N GLU A 15 -11.73 -5.12 14.74
CA GLU A 15 -12.45 -4.10 13.94
C GLU A 15 -13.36 -3.25 14.83
N ASN A 16 -14.15 -3.89 15.70
CA ASN A 16 -15.05 -3.20 16.60
C ASN A 16 -14.30 -2.30 17.58
N HIS A 17 -13.22 -2.81 18.18
CA HIS A 17 -12.40 -2.06 19.13
C HIS A 17 -11.75 -0.85 18.47
N CYS A 18 -11.12 -1.02 17.30
CA CYS A 18 -10.57 0.08 16.52
C CYS A 18 -11.63 1.12 16.15
N GLY A 19 -12.82 0.68 15.74
CA GLY A 19 -13.93 1.58 15.41
C GLY A 19 -14.48 2.35 16.62
N LEU A 20 -14.40 1.78 17.82
CA LEU A 20 -14.72 2.49 19.06
C LEU A 20 -13.66 3.54 19.38
N LEU A 21 -12.37 3.15 19.35
CA LEU A 21 -11.25 4.06 19.59
C LEU A 21 -11.27 5.26 18.65
N MET A 22 -11.52 5.05 17.36
CA MET A 22 -11.63 6.15 16.40
C MET A 22 -12.74 7.15 16.77
N ARG A 23 -13.92 6.66 17.19
CA ARG A 23 -15.03 7.51 17.61
C ARG A 23 -14.72 8.25 18.90
N GLU A 24 -14.04 7.60 19.85
CA GLU A 24 -13.64 8.24 21.10
C GLU A 24 -12.64 9.37 20.86
N LEU A 25 -11.64 9.11 20.02
CA LEU A 25 -10.63 10.09 19.65
C LEU A 25 -11.28 11.29 18.95
N GLN A 26 -12.16 11.06 17.97
CA GLN A 26 -12.91 12.15 17.29
C GLN A 26 -13.73 13.01 18.26
N ARG A 27 -14.28 12.42 19.33
CA ARG A 27 -15.06 13.16 20.34
C ARG A 27 -14.19 13.93 21.33
N LYS A 28 -13.01 13.41 21.68
CA LYS A 28 -12.13 13.97 22.71
C LYS A 28 -11.09 14.96 22.17
N LEU A 29 -10.69 14.82 20.90
CA LEU A 29 -9.71 15.72 20.28
C LEU A 29 -10.34 17.08 19.93
N PRO A 30 -9.65 18.20 20.22
CA PRO A 30 -10.04 19.51 19.69
C PRO A 30 -10.08 19.50 18.16
N GLN A 31 -11.08 20.15 17.57
CA GLN A 31 -11.26 20.18 16.10
C GLN A 31 -10.04 20.73 15.36
N GLN A 32 -9.37 21.72 15.94
CA GLN A 32 -8.18 22.32 15.34
C GLN A 32 -7.02 21.32 15.25
N CYS A 33 -6.72 20.60 16.34
CA CYS A 33 -5.71 19.54 16.33
C CYS A 33 -6.06 18.40 15.38
N PHE A 34 -7.35 18.07 15.26
CA PHE A 34 -7.81 17.04 14.33
C PHE A 34 -7.50 17.40 12.87
N LEU A 35 -7.82 18.63 12.46
CA LEU A 35 -7.61 19.11 11.09
C LEU A 35 -6.13 19.26 10.75
N GLU A 36 -5.34 19.80 11.66
CA GLU A 36 -3.93 20.12 11.39
C GLU A 36 -3.01 18.89 11.46
N CYS A 37 -3.25 17.96 12.40
CA CYS A 37 -2.28 16.90 12.69
C CYS A 37 -2.74 15.50 12.27
N TYR A 38 -4.04 15.20 12.37
CA TYR A 38 -4.52 13.82 12.32
C TYR A 38 -5.48 13.52 11.17
N GLN A 39 -5.82 14.52 10.35
CA GLN A 39 -6.81 14.35 9.28
C GLN A 39 -6.44 13.20 8.33
N GLN A 40 -5.18 13.11 7.92
CA GLN A 40 -4.70 12.07 7.01
C GLN A 40 -4.74 10.68 7.65
N ASP A 41 -4.32 10.57 8.91
CA ASP A 41 -4.37 9.33 9.66
C ASP A 41 -5.81 8.83 9.83
N PHE A 42 -6.75 9.71 10.18
CA PHE A 42 -8.16 9.35 10.31
C PHE A 42 -8.78 8.93 8.97
N GLN A 43 -8.39 9.55 7.87
CA GLN A 43 -8.79 9.10 6.53
C GLN A 43 -8.25 7.71 6.22
N LEU A 44 -6.98 7.45 6.54
CA LEU A 44 -6.32 6.16 6.34
C LEU A 44 -6.99 5.05 7.18
N TYR A 45 -7.11 5.26 8.49
CA TYR A 45 -7.74 4.29 9.40
C TYR A 45 -9.21 4.06 9.04
N GLY A 46 -9.93 5.12 8.67
CA GLY A 46 -11.30 5.04 8.20
C GLY A 46 -11.45 4.19 6.94
N ARG A 47 -10.51 4.31 5.99
CA ARG A 47 -10.45 3.46 4.79
C ARG A 47 -10.20 1.99 5.16
N ILE A 48 -9.24 1.74 6.05
CA ILE A 48 -8.89 0.38 6.49
C ILE A 48 -10.08 -0.32 7.17
N LEU A 49 -10.80 0.36 8.05
CA LEU A 49 -11.96 -0.22 8.74
C LEU A 49 -13.16 -0.49 7.82
N LYS A 50 -13.25 0.23 6.69
CA LYS A 50 -14.34 0.05 5.71
C LYS A 50 -14.03 -1.01 4.65
N GLN A 51 -12.77 -1.36 4.46
CA GLN A 51 -12.33 -2.33 3.45
C GLN A 51 -13.02 -3.69 3.62
N GLN A 52 -13.50 -4.25 2.51
CA GLN A 52 -14.14 -5.57 2.43
C GLN A 52 -13.26 -6.61 1.76
N LEU A 53 -13.67 -7.89 1.84
CA LEU A 53 -12.91 -9.01 1.26
C LEU A 53 -12.74 -8.90 -0.27
N LYS A 54 -13.67 -8.26 -0.98
CA LYS A 54 -13.66 -8.14 -2.44
C LYS A 54 -13.14 -6.80 -2.96
N ASP A 55 -12.74 -5.89 -2.07
CA ASP A 55 -12.26 -4.58 -2.48
C ASP A 55 -10.94 -4.69 -3.24
N THR A 56 -10.74 -3.77 -4.18
CA THR A 56 -9.47 -3.56 -4.87
C THR A 56 -8.67 -2.48 -4.15
N ASP A 57 -7.37 -2.38 -4.44
CA ASP A 57 -6.46 -1.39 -3.84
C ASP A 57 -6.52 -1.37 -2.30
N LYS A 58 -6.32 -2.55 -1.71
CA LYS A 58 -6.37 -2.72 -0.26
C LYS A 58 -5.09 -2.22 0.39
N ILE A 59 -5.24 -1.56 1.52
CA ILE A 59 -4.12 -1.23 2.39
C ILE A 59 -3.74 -2.48 3.20
N TYR A 60 -2.50 -2.95 3.03
CA TYR A 60 -1.95 -4.11 3.73
C TYR A 60 -1.10 -3.70 4.94
N PHE A 61 -0.46 -2.53 4.91
CA PHE A 61 0.38 -2.01 5.98
C PHE A 61 0.02 -0.56 6.30
N LEU A 62 -0.08 -0.25 7.59
CA LEU A 62 -0.37 1.11 8.07
C LEU A 62 0.76 2.10 7.75
N HIS A 63 2.02 1.67 7.94
CA HIS A 63 3.20 2.52 7.75
C HIS A 63 3.58 2.70 6.27
N GLU A 64 3.13 1.81 5.39
CA GLU A 64 3.43 1.84 3.95
C GLU A 64 2.16 1.53 3.14
N PRO A 65 1.20 2.48 3.05
CA PRO A 65 -0.09 2.25 2.37
C PRO A 65 0.03 1.94 0.88
N GLN A 66 1.14 2.31 0.24
CA GLN A 66 1.47 2.04 -1.16
C GLN A 66 1.88 0.59 -1.45
N VAL A 67 2.12 -0.22 -0.42
CA VAL A 67 2.48 -1.64 -0.62
C VAL A 67 1.27 -2.40 -1.13
N TYR A 68 1.45 -3.14 -2.22
CA TYR A 68 0.42 -3.99 -2.80
C TYR A 68 0.82 -5.47 -2.74
N CYS A 69 -0.20 -6.32 -2.87
CA CYS A 69 -0.05 -7.77 -2.89
C CYS A 69 0.17 -8.28 -4.31
N VAL A 70 1.17 -9.13 -4.50
CA VAL A 70 1.54 -9.74 -5.77
C VAL A 70 1.48 -11.26 -5.62
N ALA A 71 0.75 -11.93 -6.51
CA ALA A 71 0.76 -13.38 -6.55
C ALA A 71 2.16 -13.87 -6.96
N LYS A 72 2.79 -14.63 -6.07
CA LYS A 72 4.05 -15.30 -6.33
C LYS A 72 3.73 -16.69 -6.88
N GLY A 73 4.19 -17.02 -8.07
CA GLY A 73 3.90 -18.29 -8.75
C GLY A 73 4.49 -19.54 -8.08
N GLU A 74 4.80 -19.49 -6.79
CA GLU A 74 5.43 -20.56 -6.00
C GLU A 74 4.39 -21.24 -5.10
N SER A 75 4.51 -22.57 -4.93
CA SER A 75 3.58 -23.36 -4.12
C SER A 75 3.66 -23.07 -2.62
N ARG A 76 4.83 -22.66 -2.11
CA ARG A 76 5.08 -22.45 -0.67
C ARG A 76 4.68 -21.08 -0.16
N LYS A 77 4.78 -20.04 -0.99
CA LYS A 77 4.34 -18.67 -0.71
C LYS A 77 3.57 -18.18 -1.92
N GLN A 78 2.24 -18.11 -1.80
CA GLN A 78 1.36 -17.71 -2.90
C GLN A 78 1.36 -16.20 -3.15
N TYR A 79 1.76 -15.40 -2.16
CA TYR A 79 1.70 -13.94 -2.22
C TYR A 79 2.95 -13.32 -1.61
N GLU A 80 3.38 -12.23 -2.20
CA GLU A 80 4.38 -11.31 -1.67
C GLU A 80 3.77 -9.92 -1.54
N TYR A 81 4.23 -9.17 -0.56
CA TYR A 81 3.80 -7.80 -0.34
C TYR A 81 4.99 -6.88 -0.55
N GLY A 82 4.85 -5.92 -1.44
CA GLY A 82 5.87 -4.91 -1.69
C GLY A 82 5.45 -3.88 -2.71
N SER A 83 6.36 -2.96 -3.00
CA SER A 83 6.27 -2.06 -4.15
C SER A 83 7.25 -2.54 -5.23
N LYS A 84 6.93 -2.28 -6.50
CA LYS A 84 7.81 -2.58 -7.63
C LYS A 84 8.58 -1.33 -8.02
N ALA A 85 9.84 -1.51 -8.35
CA ALA A 85 10.64 -0.48 -9.00
C ALA A 85 11.11 -0.97 -10.37
N SER A 86 11.30 -0.03 -11.29
CA SER A 86 12.05 -0.26 -12.52
C SER A 86 13.39 0.45 -12.42
N ILE A 87 14.45 -0.24 -12.81
CA ILE A 87 15.82 0.26 -12.81
C ILE A 87 16.33 0.20 -14.24
N ALA A 88 16.85 1.32 -14.74
CA ALA A 88 17.48 1.41 -16.05
C ALA A 88 18.98 1.52 -15.85
N CYS A 89 19.71 0.64 -16.52
CA CYS A 89 21.17 0.62 -16.51
C CYS A 89 21.73 0.75 -17.93
N THR A 90 22.94 1.31 -18.04
CA THR A 90 23.71 1.29 -19.28
C THR A 90 24.03 -0.16 -19.66
N ALA A 91 23.81 -0.52 -20.92
CA ALA A 91 23.95 -1.92 -21.38
C ALA A 91 25.36 -2.53 -21.17
N ARG A 92 26.43 -1.71 -21.20
CA ARG A 92 27.82 -2.19 -21.12
C ARG A 92 28.45 -2.07 -19.73
N SER A 93 28.15 -1.01 -19.00
CA SER A 93 28.81 -0.69 -17.73
C SER A 93 27.94 -0.91 -16.49
N ASN A 94 26.68 -1.35 -16.67
CA ASN A 94 25.72 -1.54 -15.57
C ASN A 94 25.51 -0.30 -14.66
N ILE A 95 25.85 0.89 -15.16
CA ILE A 95 25.65 2.15 -14.45
C ILE A 95 24.15 2.45 -14.43
N ILE A 96 23.60 2.67 -13.24
CA ILE A 96 22.20 3.03 -13.06
C ILE A 96 21.98 4.46 -13.54
N VAL A 97 21.14 4.64 -14.56
CA VAL A 97 20.82 5.93 -15.18
C VAL A 97 19.41 6.42 -14.85
N GLY A 98 18.55 5.53 -14.33
CA GLY A 98 17.20 5.87 -13.89
C GLY A 98 16.62 4.83 -12.95
N VAL A 99 15.79 5.29 -12.03
CA VAL A 99 15.02 4.46 -11.09
C VAL A 99 13.64 5.07 -10.97
N VAL A 100 12.60 4.25 -11.14
CA VAL A 100 11.20 4.64 -10.99
C VAL A 100 10.53 3.68 -10.01
N SER A 101 9.86 4.22 -9.01
CA SER A 101 8.98 3.46 -8.11
C SER A 101 7.56 3.46 -8.67
N HIS A 102 6.91 2.30 -8.69
CA HIS A 102 5.55 2.12 -9.19
C HIS A 102 4.57 2.09 -8.03
N LEU A 103 3.67 3.08 -7.99
CA LEU A 103 2.62 3.16 -6.96
C LEU A 103 1.54 2.08 -7.13
N GLN A 104 1.35 1.58 -8.35
CA GLN A 104 0.34 0.59 -8.66
C GLN A 104 0.99 -0.73 -9.07
N ASN A 105 0.28 -1.85 -8.86
CA ASN A 105 0.71 -3.15 -9.34
C ASN A 105 0.56 -3.27 -10.86
N LEU A 106 1.49 -2.66 -11.60
CA LEU A 106 1.54 -2.73 -13.05
C LEU A 106 2.21 -4.04 -13.50
N HIS A 107 1.69 -4.66 -14.55
CA HIS A 107 2.42 -5.72 -15.24
C HIS A 107 3.75 -5.19 -15.78
N GLY A 108 4.80 -6.03 -15.82
CA GLY A 108 6.15 -5.59 -16.17
C GLY A 108 6.24 -4.88 -17.54
N GLY A 109 5.47 -5.31 -18.54
CA GLY A 109 5.42 -4.61 -19.84
C GLY A 109 4.84 -3.20 -19.77
N ARG A 110 4.05 -2.87 -18.75
CA ARG A 110 3.42 -1.56 -18.56
C ARG A 110 4.30 -0.57 -17.79
N THR A 111 5.42 -1.00 -17.21
CA THR A 111 6.37 -0.10 -16.51
C THR A 111 7.39 0.56 -17.44
N LEU A 112 7.55 0.03 -18.67
CA LEU A 112 8.51 0.52 -19.67
C LEU A 112 8.30 1.98 -20.11
N PRO A 113 7.05 2.47 -20.35
CA PRO A 113 6.84 3.85 -20.79
C PRO A 113 7.33 4.87 -19.76
N GLU A 114 7.14 4.59 -18.48
CA GLU A 114 7.47 5.51 -17.39
C GLU A 114 8.98 5.68 -17.24
N ILE A 115 9.73 4.57 -17.23
CA ILE A 115 11.18 4.62 -17.17
C ILE A 115 11.82 5.17 -18.45
N SER A 116 11.23 4.88 -19.62
CA SER A 116 11.69 5.47 -20.89
C SER A 116 11.51 7.00 -20.90
N SER A 117 10.37 7.48 -20.42
CA SER A 117 10.09 8.92 -20.30
C SER A 117 11.06 9.61 -19.34
N MET A 118 11.35 9.00 -18.19
CA MET A 118 12.35 9.50 -17.23
C MET A 118 13.74 9.68 -17.87
N LEU A 119 14.18 8.71 -18.67
CA LEU A 119 15.47 8.77 -19.35
C LEU A 119 15.50 9.87 -20.42
N ARG A 120 14.44 10.02 -21.21
CA ARG A 120 14.35 11.05 -22.26
C ARG A 120 14.47 12.46 -21.68
N LEU A 121 13.84 12.73 -20.54
CA LEU A 121 13.94 14.03 -19.87
C LEU A 121 15.34 14.35 -19.33
N ARG A 122 16.21 13.36 -19.14
CA ARG A 122 17.57 13.54 -18.64
C ARG A 122 18.64 13.67 -19.72
N VAL A 123 18.40 13.09 -20.91
CA VAL A 123 19.34 13.17 -22.06
C VAL A 123 19.13 14.45 -22.88
N ALA A 124 17.96 15.09 -22.77
CA ALA A 124 17.66 16.36 -23.44
C ALA A 124 18.14 17.61 -22.65
N ARG A 125 19.06 17.44 -21.70
CA ARG A 125 19.73 18.51 -20.95
C ARG A 125 21.22 18.48 -21.19
#